data_AF-A0AAE1DDV6-F1
#
_entry.id   AF-A0AAE1DDV6-F1
#
_cell.length_a   1.000
_cell.length_b   1.000
_cell.length_c   1.000
_cell.angle_alpha   90.00
_cell.angle_beta   90.00
_cell.angle_gamma   90.00
#
_symmetry.space_group_name_H-M   'P 1'
#
loop_
_entity.id
_entity.type
_entity.pdbx_description
1 polymer ?
#
loop_
_entity_poly.entity_id
_entity_poly.type
_entity_poly.pdbx_seq_one_letter_code
_entity_poly.pdbx_strand_id
1 'polypeptide(L)'
;MAHYSYTIKLLGARQVRLSLLSVSIPGSPPLCQSGHLDILNADSSPVSGGFNFCGNREYTSFDVKSNTAYVRVTSTNSSVNGFFKLLVTAYNTYECDTKKEFCCSNGNCVDTALTCDGYDDCGDNSDEKSGCLLSGPIIAAIIAGSFAMVVLMITIAVVALKRNWTSS
;
A
#
# COMPACT_ATOMS: atom_id res chain seq x y z
N MET A 1 -20.86 -7.81 24.73
CA MET A 1 -19.68 -7.11 24.18
C MET A 1 -18.65 -8.18 23.85
N ALA A 2 -18.22 -8.25 22.59
CA ALA A 2 -17.21 -9.17 22.11
C ALA A 2 -15.92 -8.40 21.82
N HIS A 3 -14.79 -8.97 22.22
CA HIS A 3 -13.46 -8.44 21.94
C HIS A 3 -12.70 -9.44 21.11
N TYR A 4 -12.22 -8.99 19.95
CA TYR A 4 -11.32 -9.74 19.09
C TYR A 4 -9.97 -9.05 19.11
N SER A 5 -8.91 -9.80 19.39
CA SER A 5 -7.56 -9.26 19.42
C SER A 5 -6.69 -10.06 18.47
N TYR A 6 -6.10 -9.36 17.52
CA TYR A 6 -5.13 -9.90 16.57
C TYR A 6 -3.74 -9.44 17.01
N THR A 7 -2.80 -10.37 17.07
CA THR A 7 -1.40 -10.08 17.38
C THR A 7 -0.59 -10.17 16.12
N ILE A 8 0.13 -9.11 15.80
CA ILE A 8 1.04 -9.05 14.65
C ILE A 8 2.45 -9.04 15.20
N LYS A 9 3.21 -10.08 14.92
CA LYS A 9 4.62 -10.20 15.32
C LYS A 9 5.47 -10.52 14.11
N LEU A 10 6.36 -9.61 13.76
CA LEU A 10 7.28 -9.76 12.63
C LEU A 10 8.67 -10.08 13.16
N LEU A 11 9.11 -11.31 12.94
CA LEU A 11 10.44 -11.76 13.35
C LEU A 11 11.49 -11.13 12.43
N GLY A 12 12.53 -10.52 13.01
CA GLY A 12 13.58 -9.81 12.28
C GLY A 12 13.30 -8.32 12.06
N ALA A 13 12.05 -7.85 12.21
CA ALA A 13 11.73 -6.44 12.21
C ALA A 13 12.14 -5.77 13.53
N ARG A 14 12.59 -4.51 13.49
CA ARG A 14 12.74 -3.69 14.70
C ARG A 14 11.47 -2.91 15.02
N GLN A 15 10.82 -2.40 13.98
CA GLN A 15 9.60 -1.62 14.05
C GLN A 15 8.62 -2.09 12.98
N VAL A 16 7.34 -1.78 13.18
CA VAL A 16 6.27 -2.19 12.27
C VAL A 16 5.40 -0.99 11.96
N ARG A 17 5.09 -0.79 10.69
CA ARG A 17 4.07 0.15 10.23
C ARG A 17 2.80 -0.62 9.85
N LEU A 18 1.68 -0.11 10.32
CA LEU A 18 0.35 -0.65 10.07
C LEU A 18 -0.42 0.34 9.20
N SER A 19 -0.65 0.00 7.94
CA SER A 19 -1.33 0.84 6.96
C SER A 19 -2.75 0.32 6.72
N LEU A 20 -3.73 1.05 7.24
CA LEU A 20 -5.16 0.75 7.12
C LEU A 20 -5.65 1.16 5.74
N LEU A 21 -5.66 0.22 4.81
CA LEU A 21 -6.04 0.46 3.42
C LEU A 21 -7.54 0.75 3.28
N SER A 22 -8.37 0.04 4.04
CA SER A 22 -9.81 0.26 4.08
C SER A 22 -10.37 -0.24 5.40
N VAL A 23 -11.30 0.50 5.99
CA VAL A 23 -12.02 0.09 7.18
C VAL A 23 -13.50 0.42 7.03
N SER A 24 -14.34 -0.54 7.38
CA SER A 24 -15.78 -0.36 7.52
C SER A 24 -16.22 -1.02 8.81
N ILE A 25 -16.20 -0.25 9.90
CA ILE A 25 -16.63 -0.71 11.22
C ILE A 25 -17.92 0.02 11.58
N PRO A 26 -19.01 -0.70 11.85
CA PRO A 26 -20.28 -0.07 12.16
C PRO A 26 -20.22 0.78 13.43
N GLY A 27 -20.47 2.08 13.25
CA GLY A 27 -20.51 3.07 14.31
C GLY A 27 -20.48 4.47 13.74
N SER A 28 -20.92 5.42 14.56
CA SER A 28 -20.91 6.84 14.23
C SER A 28 -19.75 7.51 14.97
N PRO A 29 -18.74 8.04 14.26
CA PRO A 29 -17.72 8.89 14.87
C PRO A 29 -18.34 10.11 15.55
N PRO A 30 -17.74 10.65 16.64
CA PRO A 30 -16.46 10.27 17.23
C PRO A 30 -16.57 9.20 18.34
N LEU A 31 -17.79 8.78 18.73
CA LEU A 31 -18.00 7.98 19.95
C LEU A 31 -17.97 6.46 19.72
N CYS A 32 -18.24 5.97 18.50
CA CYS A 32 -18.05 4.58 18.09
C CYS A 32 -18.54 3.50 19.10
N GLN A 33 -19.70 3.74 19.71
CA GLN A 33 -20.23 2.93 20.82
C GLN A 33 -20.66 1.51 20.42
N SER A 34 -21.04 1.31 19.15
CA SER A 34 -21.43 0.00 18.61
C SER A 34 -20.24 -0.90 18.30
N GLY A 35 -19.12 -0.32 17.93
CA GLY A 35 -17.88 -1.01 17.68
C GLY A 35 -16.78 -0.08 17.20
N HIS A 36 -15.54 -0.44 17.51
CA HIS A 36 -14.35 0.31 17.12
C HIS A 36 -13.16 -0.62 16.93
N LEU A 37 -12.19 -0.13 16.15
CA LEU A 37 -10.87 -0.71 15.98
C LEU A 37 -9.84 0.18 16.69
N ASP A 38 -8.94 -0.45 17.43
CA ASP A 38 -7.78 0.17 18.06
C ASP A 38 -6.49 -0.51 17.60
N ILE A 39 -5.45 0.28 17.44
CA ILE A 39 -4.08 -0.15 17.18
C ILE A 39 -3.26 0.17 18.41
N LEU A 40 -2.61 -0.85 18.96
CA LEU A 40 -1.92 -0.80 20.24
C LEU A 40 -0.45 -1.19 20.08
N ASN A 41 0.39 -0.55 20.90
CA ASN A 41 1.79 -0.89 21.10
C ASN A 41 1.94 -2.25 21.81
N ALA A 42 3.19 -2.75 21.89
CA ALA A 42 3.51 -4.01 22.55
C ALA A 42 3.11 -4.08 24.05
N ASP A 43 3.02 -2.93 24.72
CA ASP A 43 2.55 -2.77 26.10
C ASP A 43 1.02 -2.62 26.22
N SER A 44 0.28 -2.82 25.11
CA SER A 44 -1.16 -2.61 24.99
C SER A 44 -1.64 -1.16 25.13
N SER A 45 -0.74 -0.18 25.15
CA SER A 45 -1.12 1.24 25.08
C SER A 45 -1.56 1.63 23.66
N PRO A 46 -2.52 2.55 23.48
CA PRO A 46 -2.91 3.01 22.15
C PRO A 46 -1.76 3.71 21.43
N VAL A 47 -1.61 3.44 20.12
CA VAL A 47 -0.70 4.19 19.25
C VAL A 47 -1.28 5.60 19.04
N SER A 48 -0.40 6.59 18.83
CA SER A 48 -0.82 7.96 18.56
C SER A 48 -1.77 8.03 17.35
N GLY A 49 -2.97 8.58 17.56
CA GLY A 49 -4.03 8.62 16.55
C GLY A 49 -4.66 7.26 16.23
N GLY A 50 -4.19 6.18 16.84
CA GLY A 50 -4.52 4.78 16.55
C GLY A 50 -5.78 4.23 17.23
N PHE A 51 -6.64 5.07 17.82
CA PHE A 51 -7.70 4.62 18.74
C PHE A 51 -9.11 5.02 18.29
N ASN A 52 -10.09 4.20 18.68
CA ASN A 52 -11.52 4.42 18.50
C ASN A 52 -11.95 4.63 17.03
N PHE A 53 -11.48 3.77 16.12
CA PHE A 53 -11.86 3.86 14.71
C PHE A 53 -13.20 3.19 14.41
N CYS A 54 -14.14 3.96 13.88
CA CYS A 54 -15.37 3.45 13.27
C CYS A 54 -15.77 4.24 12.02
N GLY A 55 -16.81 3.77 11.35
CA GLY A 55 -17.28 4.28 10.07
C GLY A 55 -16.42 3.78 8.92
N ASN A 56 -16.45 4.55 7.83
CA ASN A 56 -15.63 4.31 6.66
C ASN A 56 -14.46 5.30 6.65
N ARG A 57 -13.23 4.79 6.69
CA ARG A 57 -12.02 5.58 6.41
C ARG A 57 -11.18 4.88 5.36
N GLU A 58 -10.49 5.69 4.59
CA GLU A 58 -9.57 5.23 3.56
C GLU A 58 -8.18 5.78 3.89
N TYR A 59 -7.21 4.86 3.90
CA TYR A 59 -5.78 5.11 4.03
C TYR A 59 -5.32 5.92 5.26
N THR A 60 -4.81 5.21 6.27
CA THR A 60 -4.07 5.83 7.37
C THR A 60 -3.03 4.86 7.91
N SER A 61 -1.83 5.34 8.21
CA SER A 61 -0.72 4.51 8.68
C SER A 61 -0.33 4.86 10.11
N PHE A 62 0.15 3.84 10.85
CA PHE A 62 0.55 3.96 12.25
C PHE A 62 1.88 3.26 12.48
N ASP A 63 2.82 3.97 13.10
CA ASP A 63 4.14 3.45 13.41
C ASP A 63 4.18 2.89 14.83
N VAL A 64 4.44 1.59 14.93
CA VAL A 64 4.66 0.90 16.19
C VAL A 64 6.16 0.75 16.41
N LYS A 65 6.67 1.34 17.49
CA LYS A 65 8.10 1.31 17.86
C LYS A 65 8.52 -0.02 18.50
N SER A 66 8.01 -1.12 17.96
CA SER A 66 8.27 -2.49 18.39
C SER A 66 8.06 -3.45 17.21
N ASN A 67 8.61 -4.65 17.31
CA ASN A 67 8.37 -5.74 16.37
C ASN A 67 7.02 -6.45 16.55
N THR A 68 6.26 -6.02 17.57
CA THR A 68 4.97 -6.58 17.95
C THR A 68 3.95 -5.45 18.05
N ALA A 69 2.82 -5.62 17.37
CA ALA A 69 1.68 -4.72 17.40
C ALA A 69 0.39 -5.51 17.67
N TYR A 70 -0.59 -4.89 18.31
CA TYR A 70 -1.90 -5.49 18.52
C TYR A 70 -2.98 -4.68 17.81
N VAL A 71 -3.88 -5.38 17.13
CA VAL A 71 -5.11 -4.80 16.58
C VAL A 71 -6.26 -5.36 17.38
N ARG A 72 -7.00 -4.47 18.05
CA ARG A 72 -8.16 -4.82 18.85
C ARG A 72 -9.42 -4.35 18.16
N VAL A 73 -10.39 -5.22 18.02
CA VAL A 73 -11.73 -4.89 17.53
C VAL A 73 -12.71 -5.17 18.66
N THR A 74 -13.41 -4.13 19.08
CA THR A 74 -14.48 -4.22 20.07
C THR A 74 -15.81 -4.07 19.36
N SER A 75 -16.78 -4.95 19.64
CA SER A 75 -18.16 -4.83 19.15
C SER A 75 -19.16 -5.10 20.27
N THR A 76 -20.20 -4.28 20.35
CA THR A 76 -21.32 -4.49 21.28
C THR A 76 -22.48 -5.26 20.63
N ASN A 77 -22.51 -5.37 19.30
CA ASN A 77 -23.56 -6.04 18.54
C ASN A 77 -23.02 -7.25 17.74
N SER A 78 -23.76 -8.36 17.74
CA SER A 78 -23.42 -9.60 17.03
C SER A 78 -23.82 -9.60 15.53
N SER A 79 -24.43 -8.53 15.03
CA SER A 79 -25.06 -8.47 13.69
C SER A 79 -24.37 -7.52 12.70
N VAL A 80 -23.06 -7.32 12.83
CA VAL A 80 -22.34 -6.34 12.01
C VAL A 80 -21.19 -6.97 11.24
N ASN A 81 -21.41 -7.16 9.94
CA ASN A 81 -20.39 -7.52 8.96
C ASN A 81 -19.48 -6.31 8.71
N GLY A 82 -18.61 -6.01 9.67
CA GLY A 82 -17.53 -5.05 9.49
C GLY A 82 -16.30 -5.71 8.88
N PHE A 83 -15.45 -4.91 8.25
CA PHE A 83 -14.15 -5.38 7.75
C PHE A 83 -13.08 -4.31 7.92
N PHE A 84 -11.84 -4.76 7.93
CA PHE A 84 -10.68 -3.90 7.76
C PHE A 84 -9.66 -4.63 6.89
N LYS A 85 -8.97 -3.87 6.03
CA LYS A 85 -7.84 -4.34 5.23
C LYS A 85 -6.60 -3.62 5.75
N LEU A 86 -5.64 -4.40 6.20
CA LEU A 86 -4.40 -3.91 6.78
C LEU A 86 -3.21 -4.39 5.95
N LEU A 87 -2.36 -3.45 5.56
CA LEU A 87 -1.02 -3.73 5.08
C LEU A 87 -0.05 -3.58 6.27
N VAL A 88 0.90 -4.50 6.38
CA VAL A 88 1.86 -4.55 7.48
C VAL A 88 3.26 -4.50 6.89
N THR A 89 4.02 -3.50 7.30
CA THR A 89 5.36 -3.23 6.79
C THR A 89 6.37 -3.40 7.92
N ALA A 90 7.34 -4.28 7.74
CA ALA A 90 8.50 -4.36 8.61
C ALA A 90 9.50 -3.28 8.18
N TYR A 91 9.99 -2.48 9.12
CA TYR A 91 11.05 -1.53 8.84
C TYR A 91 12.08 -1.45 9.96
N ASN A 92 13.30 -1.04 9.59
CA ASN A 92 14.38 -0.74 10.52
C ASN A 92 14.63 0.77 10.57
N THR A 93 15.28 1.21 11.63
CA THR A 93 15.77 2.57 11.81
C THR A 93 17.26 2.51 12.06
N TYR A 94 18.00 3.30 11.29
CA TYR A 94 19.47 3.42 11.36
C TYR A 94 20.21 2.15 10.89
N GLU A 95 21.02 2.33 9.85
CA GLU A 95 21.77 1.31 9.08
C GLU A 95 20.89 0.41 8.21
N CYS A 96 20.62 0.85 6.98
CA CYS A 96 20.04 -0.04 5.97
C CYS A 96 21.11 -1.02 5.46
N ASP A 97 20.79 -2.30 5.37
CA ASP A 97 21.57 -3.24 4.56
C ASP A 97 21.28 -2.98 3.08
N THR A 98 22.13 -2.19 2.41
CA THR A 98 21.94 -1.80 0.99
C THR A 98 21.87 -2.98 0.01
N LYS A 99 22.16 -4.21 0.45
CA LYS A 99 21.98 -5.41 -0.37
C LYS A 99 20.55 -5.96 -0.35
N LYS A 100 19.75 -5.61 0.66
CA LYS A 100 18.40 -6.18 0.89
C LYS A 100 17.35 -5.14 1.21
N GLU A 101 17.77 -3.98 1.70
CA GLU A 101 16.91 -2.90 2.17
C GLU A 101 17.10 -1.64 1.33
N PHE A 102 16.00 -0.94 1.10
CA PHE A 102 15.95 0.39 0.54
C PHE A 102 15.97 1.43 1.67
N CYS A 103 16.86 2.43 1.54
CA CYS A 103 16.90 3.56 2.46
C CYS A 103 15.91 4.65 2.05
N CYS A 104 14.86 4.81 2.84
CA CYS A 104 13.87 5.88 2.69
C CYS A 104 14.49 7.26 2.95
N SER A 105 13.86 8.32 2.45
CA SER A 105 14.34 9.70 2.62
C SER A 105 14.26 10.17 4.09
N ASN A 106 13.32 9.61 4.86
CA ASN A 106 13.15 9.83 6.29
C ASN A 106 14.10 8.98 7.17
N GLY A 107 14.98 8.18 6.58
CA GLY A 107 15.95 7.34 7.29
C GLY A 107 15.42 5.98 7.76
N ASN A 108 14.19 5.61 7.41
CA ASN A 108 13.70 4.24 7.56
C ASN A 108 14.33 3.31 6.51
N CYS A 109 14.35 2.02 6.83
CA CYS A 109 14.84 0.97 5.94
C CYS A 109 13.73 -0.05 5.74
N VAL A 110 13.29 -0.24 4.49
CA VAL A 110 12.27 -1.23 4.10
C VAL A 110 12.89 -2.26 3.17
N ASP A 111 12.27 -3.43 3.01
CA ASP A 111 12.78 -4.43 2.07
C ASP A 111 12.76 -3.87 0.64
N THR A 112 13.81 -4.14 -0.14
CA THR A 112 13.89 -3.70 -1.55
C THR A 112 12.72 -4.21 -2.43
N ALA A 113 12.07 -5.31 -2.04
CA ALA A 113 10.88 -5.81 -2.75
C ALA A 113 9.64 -4.92 -2.56
N LEU A 114 9.66 -4.02 -1.57
CA LEU A 114 8.57 -3.08 -1.27
C LEU A 114 8.72 -1.75 -2.01
N THR A 115 9.77 -1.57 -2.82
CA THR A 115 9.87 -0.37 -3.66
C THR A 115 9.01 -0.51 -4.91
N CYS A 116 8.25 0.53 -5.25
CA CYS A 116 7.41 0.58 -6.45
C CYS A 116 6.27 -0.44 -6.45
N ASP A 117 5.74 -0.78 -5.28
CA ASP A 117 4.68 -1.77 -5.11
C ASP A 117 3.27 -1.14 -5.03
N GLY A 118 3.21 0.20 -4.99
CA GLY A 118 1.99 0.99 -4.91
C GLY A 118 1.57 1.38 -3.49
N TYR A 119 2.38 1.08 -2.47
CA TYR A 119 2.10 1.43 -1.08
C TYR A 119 3.21 2.30 -0.47
N ASP A 120 2.83 3.18 0.47
CA ASP A 120 3.80 3.99 1.22
C ASP A 120 4.33 3.18 2.43
N ASP A 121 5.30 2.33 2.19
CA ASP A 121 6.00 1.52 3.19
C ASP A 121 7.02 2.35 3.95
N CYS A 122 7.63 3.34 3.30
CA CYS A 122 8.58 4.28 3.90
C CYS A 122 7.94 5.30 4.86
N GLY A 123 6.68 5.68 4.64
CA GLY A 123 5.89 6.66 5.41
C GLY A 123 6.12 8.12 4.97
N ASP A 124 6.98 8.30 3.97
CA ASP A 124 7.26 9.55 3.27
C ASP A 124 7.12 9.39 1.74
N ASN A 125 6.68 8.20 1.32
CA ASN A 125 6.42 7.78 -0.04
C ASN A 125 7.68 7.81 -0.93
N SER A 126 8.87 7.68 -0.36
CA SER A 126 10.15 7.76 -1.08
C SER A 126 10.54 6.46 -1.80
N ASP A 127 10.07 5.32 -1.31
CA ASP A 127 10.00 4.00 -1.97
C ASP A 127 9.24 4.04 -3.29
N GLU A 128 8.17 4.84 -3.37
CA GLU A 128 7.32 4.94 -4.57
C GLU A 128 7.73 6.05 -5.56
N LYS A 129 8.64 6.95 -5.15
CA LYS A 129 9.07 8.08 -5.99
C LYS A 129 10.32 7.77 -6.82
N SER A 130 11.17 6.88 -6.34
CA SER A 130 12.51 6.69 -6.89
C SER A 130 12.52 5.61 -7.97
N GLY A 131 12.41 5.99 -9.25
CA GLY A 131 12.65 5.06 -10.37
C GLY A 131 11.48 4.12 -10.74
N CYS A 132 10.30 4.29 -10.16
CA CYS A 132 9.13 3.44 -10.42
C CYS A 132 8.49 3.59 -11.81
N LEU A 133 8.97 4.53 -12.64
CA LEU A 133 8.51 4.71 -14.03
C LEU A 133 8.90 3.53 -14.96
N LEU A 134 9.65 2.55 -14.44
CA LEU A 134 10.13 1.40 -15.18
C LEU A 134 9.56 0.05 -14.70
N SER A 135 8.66 0.02 -13.70
CA SER A 135 8.04 -1.23 -13.28
C SER A 135 6.95 -1.66 -14.26
N GLY A 136 7.27 -2.68 -15.07
CA GLY A 136 6.31 -3.61 -15.68
C GLY A 136 5.39 -3.08 -16.81
N PRO A 137 4.09 -2.86 -16.57
CA PRO A 137 3.09 -2.80 -17.65
C PRO A 137 3.18 -1.58 -18.58
N ILE A 138 3.73 -0.45 -18.11
CA ILE A 138 3.80 0.78 -18.91
C ILE A 138 4.75 0.62 -20.10
N ILE A 139 5.89 -0.05 -19.91
CA ILE A 139 6.87 -0.29 -20.98
C ILE A 139 6.27 -1.23 -22.03
N ALA A 140 5.57 -2.29 -21.62
CA ALA A 140 4.91 -3.21 -22.56
C ALA A 140 3.86 -2.49 -23.42
N ALA A 141 3.08 -1.59 -22.82
CA ALA A 141 2.10 -0.78 -23.55
C ALA A 141 2.75 0.20 -24.53
N ILE A 142 3.85 0.85 -24.14
CA ILE A 142 4.60 1.77 -25.02
C ILE A 142 5.20 1.00 -26.21
N ILE A 143 5.83 -0.16 -25.99
CA ILE A 143 6.43 -0.96 -27.06
C ILE A 143 5.35 -1.49 -28.03
N ALA A 144 4.24 -2.02 -27.50
CA ALA A 144 3.13 -2.52 -28.33
C ALA A 144 2.47 -1.40 -29.14
N GLY A 145 2.24 -0.23 -28.53
CA GLY A 145 1.68 0.95 -29.20
C GLY A 145 2.62 1.49 -30.29
N SER A 146 3.93 1.53 -30.02
CA SER A 146 4.94 1.97 -30.99
C SER A 146 4.95 1.08 -32.23
N PHE A 147 4.92 -0.24 -32.03
CA PHE A 147 4.94 -1.20 -33.14
C PHE A 147 3.67 -1.12 -33.99
N ALA A 148 2.49 -0.99 -33.37
CA ALA A 148 1.23 -0.83 -34.08
C ALA A 148 1.19 0.45 -34.95
N MET A 149 1.70 1.56 -34.43
CA MET A 149 1.78 2.82 -35.19
C MET A 149 2.73 2.73 -36.38
N VAL A 150 3.88 2.07 -36.22
CA VAL A 150 4.82 1.84 -37.34
C VAL A 150 4.20 0.95 -38.42
N VAL A 151 3.53 -0.13 -38.04
CA VAL A 151 2.83 -1.03 -38.98
C VAL A 151 1.70 -0.28 -39.71
N LEU A 152 0.95 0.56 -39.01
CA LEU A 152 -0.09 1.39 -39.63
C LEU A 152 0.48 2.37 -40.65
N MET A 153 1.59 3.05 -40.33
CA MET A 153 2.24 3.97 -41.26
C MET A 153 2.78 3.24 -42.51
N ILE A 154 3.37 2.05 -42.34
CA ILE A 154 3.87 1.24 -43.45
C ILE A 154 2.71 0.78 -44.35
N THR A 155 1.61 0.31 -43.76
CA THR A 155 0.44 -0.15 -44.54
C THR A 155 -0.20 0.99 -45.33
N ILE A 156 -0.35 2.17 -44.72
CA ILE A 156 -0.84 3.37 -45.42
C ILE A 156 0.08 3.75 -46.58
N ALA A 157 1.41 3.74 -46.37
CA ALA A 157 2.39 4.07 -47.42
C ALA A 157 2.32 3.08 -48.60
N VAL A 158 2.22 1.77 -48.33
CA VAL A 158 2.09 0.73 -49.38
C VAL A 158 0.81 0.91 -50.19
N VAL A 159 -0.32 1.22 -49.52
CA VAL A 159 -1.60 1.47 -50.19
C VAL A 159 -1.53 2.73 -51.06
N ALA A 160 -0.91 3.80 -50.56
CA ALA A 160 -0.73 5.05 -51.31
C ALA A 160 0.13 4.85 -52.57
N LEU A 161 1.24 4.11 -52.45
CA LEU A 161 2.09 3.76 -53.58
C LEU A 161 1.32 2.93 -54.62
N LYS A 162 0.57 1.91 -54.20
CA LYS A 162 -0.21 1.07 -55.12
C LYS A 162 -1.28 1.86 -55.89
N ARG A 163 -1.94 2.83 -55.24
CA ARG A 163 -2.93 3.71 -55.89
C ARG A 163 -2.31 4.61 -56.96
N ASN A 164 -1.07 5.05 -56.76
CA ASN A 164 -0.37 5.92 -57.72
C ASN A 164 0.05 5.18 -59.00
N TRP A 165 0.30 3.87 -58.92
CA TRP A 165 0.63 3.03 -60.08
C TRP A 165 -0.59 2.68 -60.94
N THR A 166 -1.80 2.64 -60.36
CA THR A 166 -3.02 2.31 -61.11
C THR A 166 -3.63 3.50 -61.84
N SER A 167 -3.06 4.70 -61.69
CA SER A 167 -3.52 5.94 -62.33
C SER A 167 -2.61 6.44 -63.46
N SER A 168 -1.65 5.62 -63.93
CA SER A 168 -0.78 5.87 -65.09
C SER A 168 -1.04 4.87 -66.21
#